data_AF-A0A1M5GGH3-F1
#
_entry.id   AF-A0A1M5GGH3-F1
#
_cell.length_a   1.000
_cell.length_b   1.000
_cell.length_c   1.000
_cell.angle_alpha   90.00
_cell.angle_beta   90.00
_cell.angle_gamma   90.00
#
_symmetry.space_group_name_H-M   'P 1'
#
loop_
_entity.id
_entity.type
_entity.pdbx_description
1 polymer ?
#
loop_
_entity_poly.entity_id
_entity_poly.type
_entity_poly.pdbx_seq_one_letter_code
_entity_poly.pdbx_strand_id
1 'polypeptide(L)' 'MTVMWEGRAADGRGEELLAYALAHADPDAGVYRSADGRVVVVDPSGRGLPDAPAELMARPPHSWPFERVR' A
#
# COMPACT_ATOMS: atom_id res chain seq x y z
N MET A 1 0.32 -11.38 -12.23
CA MET A 1 1.69 -10.90 -11.94
C MET A 1 1.59 -10.10 -10.67
N THR A 2 2.51 -10.29 -9.71
CA THR A 2 2.47 -9.57 -8.43
C THR A 2 2.52 -8.06 -8.67
N VAL A 3 1.79 -7.28 -7.89
CA VAL A 3 1.82 -5.81 -7.93
C VAL A 3 2.24 -5.29 -6.56
N MET A 4 3.14 -4.31 -6.55
CA MET A 4 3.47 -3.55 -5.35
C MET A 4 2.81 -2.19 -5.41
N TRP A 5 2.19 -1.79 -4.31
CA TRP A 5 1.63 -0.47 -4.08
C TRP A 5 2.37 0.19 -2.92
N GLU A 6 2.79 1.45 -3.06
CA GLU A 6 3.38 2.27 -1.99
C GLU A 6 2.58 3.56 -1.82
N GLY A 7 2.05 3.76 -0.62
CA GLY A 7 1.48 5.02 -0.18
C GLY A 7 2.35 5.67 0.88
N ARG A 8 2.59 6.97 0.74
CA ARG A 8 3.22 7.79 1.78
C ARG A 8 2.12 8.52 2.55
N ALA A 9 1.99 8.28 3.85
CA ALA A 9 1.00 8.95 4.67
C ALA A 9 1.26 10.46 4.75
N ALA A 10 0.17 11.24 4.77
CA ALA A 10 0.20 12.62 5.25
C ALA A 10 0.54 12.67 6.75
N ASP A 11 0.99 13.83 7.24
CA ASP A 11 1.43 14.00 8.62
C ASP A 11 0.31 13.61 9.61
N GLY A 12 0.63 12.71 10.54
CA GLY A 12 -0.32 12.18 11.53
C GLY A 12 -1.33 11.15 11.01
N ARG A 13 -1.34 10.82 9.71
CA ARG A 13 -2.32 9.91 9.07
C ARG A 13 -1.83 8.47 8.88
N GLY A 14 -0.69 8.11 9.47
CA GLY A 14 -0.05 6.80 9.25
C GLY A 14 -0.93 5.61 9.61
N GLU A 15 -1.60 5.66 10.77
CA GLU A 15 -2.49 4.58 11.22
C GLU A 15 -3.74 4.47 10.34
N GLU A 16 -4.29 5.59 9.86
CA GLU A 16 -5.44 5.62 8.98
C GLU A 16 -5.11 5.06 7.59
N LEU A 17 -3.93 5.40 7.05
CA LEU A 17 -3.46 4.82 5.78
C LEU A 17 -3.24 3.31 5.92
N LEU A 18 -2.71 2.85 7.06
CA LEU A 18 -2.55 1.42 7.33
C LEU A 18 -3.91 0.72 7.43
N ALA A 19 -4.87 1.31 8.14
CA ALA A 19 -6.21 0.76 8.26
C ALA A 19 -6.91 0.68 6.89
N TYR A 20 -6.75 1.71 6.05
CA TYR A 20 -7.22 1.67 4.67
C TYR A 20 -6.59 0.50 3.90
N ALA A 21 -5.27 0.35 3.97
CA ALA A 21 -4.58 -0.72 3.26
C ALA A 21 -5.06 -2.11 3.72
N LEU A 22 -5.18 -2.34 5.03
CA LEU A 22 -5.67 -3.61 5.58
C LEU A 22 -7.12 -3.91 5.18
N ALA A 23 -7.97 -2.89 5.02
CA ALA A 23 -9.36 -3.07 4.62
C ALA A 23 -9.55 -3.41 3.13
N HIS A 24 -8.57 -3.07 2.28
CA HIS A 24 -8.69 -3.20 0.82
C HIS A 24 -7.67 -4.17 0.21
N ALA A 25 -6.64 -4.56 0.95
CA ALA A 25 -5.66 -5.52 0.50
C ALA A 25 -6.29 -6.91 0.32
N ASP A 26 -5.77 -7.64 -0.65
CA ASP A 26 -6.06 -9.06 -0.78
C ASP A 26 -5.64 -9.83 0.48
N PRO A 27 -6.38 -10.87 0.93
CA PRO A 27 -6.00 -11.66 2.10
C PRO A 27 -4.60 -12.27 2.04
N ASP A 28 -4.10 -12.58 0.84
CA ASP A 28 -2.77 -13.14 0.63
C ASP A 28 -1.68 -12.06 0.41
N ALA A 29 -2.05 -10.77 0.43
CA ALA A 29 -1.11 -9.68 0.26
C ALA A 29 -0.28 -9.43 1.52
N GLY A 30 1.01 -9.14 1.32
CA GLY A 30 1.87 -8.66 2.39
C GLY A 30 1.69 -7.16 2.60
N VAL A 31 1.34 -6.73 3.81
CA VAL A 31 1.19 -5.32 4.19
C VAL A 31 2.30 -4.93 5.17
N TYR A 32 3.02 -3.85 4.86
CA TYR A 32 4.18 -3.38 5.61
C TYR A 32 4.05 -1.90 5.92
N ARG A 33 4.54 -1.48 7.08
CA ARG A 33 4.73 -0.06 7.42
C ARG A 33 6.21 0.23 7.67
N SER A 34 6.63 1.42 7.29
CA SER A 34 7.99 1.93 7.54
C SER A 34 8.00 2.95 8.67
N ALA A 35 9.15 3.13 9.31
CA ALA A 35 9.34 4.09 10.40
C ALA A 35 9.09 5.54 9.97
N ASP A 36 9.27 5.85 8.69
CA ASP A 36 9.01 7.19 8.21
C ASP A 36 7.54 7.41 7.85
N GLY A 37 6.67 6.40 7.78
CA GLY A 37 5.23 6.58 7.50
C GLY A 37 4.79 6.21 6.08
N ARG A 38 5.53 5.35 5.38
CA ARG A 38 5.01 4.64 4.19
C ARG A 38 4.28 3.36 4.59
N VAL A 39 3.24 3.04 3.83
CA VAL A 39 2.59 1.74 3.79
C VAL A 39 2.88 1.12 2.42
N VAL A 40 3.31 -0.13 2.42
CA VAL A 40 3.59 -0.91 1.20
C VAL A 40 2.70 -2.14 1.22
N VAL A 41 2.05 -2.42 0.09
CA VAL A 41 1.30 -3.66 -0.12
C VAL A 41 1.90 -4.40 -1.30
N VAL A 42 2.21 -5.69 -1.11
CA VAL A 42 2.65 -6.59 -2.17
C VAL A 42 1.56 -7.63 -2.37
N ASP A 43 0.81 -7.50 -3.46
CA ASP A 43 -0.35 -8.33 -3.78
C ASP A 43 0.02 -9.39 -4.84
N PRO A 44 0.05 -10.69 -4.49
CA PRO A 44 0.37 -11.76 -5.43
C PRO A 44 -0.69 -11.97 -6.52
N SER A 45 -1.94 -11.56 -6.28
CA SER A 45 -3.03 -11.66 -7.27
C SER A 45 -2.87 -10.67 -8.42
N GLY A 46 -2.14 -9.57 -8.18
CA GLY A 46 -1.90 -8.51 -9.15
C GLY A 46 -3.03 -7.49 -9.27
N ARG A 47 -4.00 -7.50 -8.35
CA ARG A 47 -5.07 -6.48 -8.32
C ARG A 47 -4.57 -5.16 -7.75
N GLY A 48 -3.64 -5.22 -6.79
CA GLY A 48 -3.13 -4.05 -6.09
C GLY A 48 -4.16 -3.46 -5.13
N LEU A 49 -3.98 -2.18 -4.78
CA LEU A 49 -4.93 -1.42 -3.97
C LEU A 49 -5.72 -0.44 -4.83
N PRO A 50 -6.99 -0.15 -4.48
CA PRO A 50 -7.70 0.98 -5.04
C PRO A 50 -7.03 2.31 -4.69
N ASP A 51 -7.44 3.39 -5.36
CA ASP A 51 -6.96 4.74 -5.04
C ASP A 51 -7.40 5.10 -3.61
N ALA A 52 -6.42 5.35 -2.74
CA ALA A 52 -6.69 5.82 -1.40
C ALA A 52 -7.20 7.28 -1.41
N PRO A 53 -8.01 7.69 -0.42
CA PRO A 53 -8.38 9.09 -0.25
C PRO A 53 -7.14 10.00 -0.20
N ALA A 54 -7.16 11.08 -0.97
CA ALA A 54 -6.00 11.95 -1.15
C ALA A 54 -5.51 12.57 0.16
N GLU A 55 -6.43 12.82 1.11
CA GLU A 55 -6.14 13.35 2.44
C GLU A 55 -5.31 12.41 3.32
N LEU A 56 -5.32 11.10 3.03
CA LEU A 56 -4.47 10.14 3.74
C LEU A 56 -3.02 10.18 3.25
N MET A 57 -2.76 10.79 2.09
CA MET A 57 -1.50 10.68 1.39
C MET A 57 -0.77 12.02 1.26
N ALA A 58 0.54 12.01 1.48
CA ALA A 58 1.39 13.19 1.25
C ALA A 58 1.67 13.44 -0.24
N ARG A 59 1.47 12.42 -1.08
CA ARG A 59 1.67 12.43 -2.54
C ARG A 59 0.89 11.26 -3.17
N PRO A 60 0.61 11.29 -4.48
CA PRO A 60 0.00 10.16 -5.16
C PRO A 60 0.76 8.85 -4.90
N PRO A 61 0.05 7.72 -4.74
CA PRO A 61 0.70 6.44 -4.48
C PRO A 61 1.40 5.96 -5.76
N HIS A 62 2.40 5.12 -5.58
CA HIS A 62 3.06 4.46 -6.69
C HIS A 62 2.62 2.99 -6.77
N SER A 63 2.43 2.49 -7.98
CA SER A 63 2.10 1.09 -8.23
C SER A 63 2.86 0.57 -9.43
N TRP A 64 3.48 -0.61 -9.30
CA TRP A 64 4.15 -1.26 -10.42
C TRP A 64 4.23 -2.78 -10.24
N PRO A 65 4.32 -3.55 -11.34
CA PRO A 65 4.43 -5.00 -11.26
C PRO A 65 5.78 -5.44 -10.71
N PHE A 66 5.78 -6.59 -10.04
CA PHE A 66 6.95 -7.26 -9.50
C PHE A 66 6.96 -8.76 -9.84
N GLU A 67 8.16 -9.31 -9.84
CA GLU A 67 8.41 -10.75 -9.89
C GLU A 67 8.88 -11.23 -8.52
N ARG A 68 8.24 -12.27 -7.98
CA ARG A 68 8.70 -12.93 -6.77
C ARG A 68 9.82 -13.91 -7.12
N VAL A 69 11.03 -13.63 -6.65
CA VAL A 69 12.22 -14.46 -6.89
C VAL A 69 12.27 -15.68 -5.94
N ARG A 70 11.70 -15.58 -4.74
CA ARG A 70 11.62 -16.66 -3.74
C ARG A 70 10.42 -16.48 -2.81
#